data_AF-A0A412G375-F1
#
_entry.id   AF-A0A412G375-F1
#
_cell.length_a   1.000
_cell.length_b   1.000
_cell.length_c   1.000
_cell.angle_alpha   90.00
_cell.angle_beta   90.00
_cell.angle_gamma   90.00
#
_symmetry.space_group_name_H-M   'P 1'
#
loop_
_entity.id
_entity.type
_entity.pdbx_description
1 polymer ?
#
loop_
_entity_poly.entity_id
_entity_poly.type
_entity_poly.pdbx_seq_one_letter_code
_entity_poly.pdbx_strand_id
1 'polypeptide(L)'
;MTITQNELPEALFAGIKCFGTPLEIESIYPLYETLLDVFMIEGIQVDAPQLVIYSSYKKEVVTRHLMNKSNQIDQSYLMFDTHLLDVFGEFTECFLSTHHPEFQVQKLFYRLLAEDMYVHGRLHEALHYSYMYRTAKSQVVFSEERTKSMARHLLVQEAFTLCHELSHWFLFRSNAAERSRQIEYKRDLWTKYFDDLIEKRIHTGDAKGMILLKEMQQYIQTDDLIVEEVACDTFASICLTEYFNNMNGYSKSDIAVSAFLGIQNLQMLSFLKRDVGATKKNGAAWLTFNMTLRMKLYKHHLSVYFNNYDKEFVRVFNDEIVNAKEQYDDRVLSPFIDAMNQVQCELMLLNKLPKITILDDMYDMMNQLVRALLEQEESAK
;
A
#
# COMPACT_ATOMS: atom_id res chain seq x y z
N MET A 1 13.42 -7.84 43.10
CA MET A 1 11.98 -8.14 43.01
C MET A 1 11.53 -7.65 41.66
N THR A 2 11.26 -8.61 40.79
CA THR A 2 10.98 -8.49 39.36
C THR A 2 9.58 -7.91 39.17
N ILE A 3 9.46 -6.82 38.41
CA ILE A 3 8.14 -6.29 38.01
C ILE A 3 7.71 -7.10 36.80
N THR A 4 6.66 -7.91 36.99
CA THR A 4 6.09 -8.82 36.02
C THR A 4 5.27 -8.09 34.95
N GLN A 5 5.34 -8.63 33.74
CA GLN A 5 4.92 -8.12 32.44
C GLN A 5 3.39 -8.06 32.19
N ASN A 6 2.56 -7.90 33.23
CA ASN A 6 1.13 -8.27 33.16
C ASN A 6 0.08 -7.16 33.34
N GLU A 7 0.42 -5.87 33.27
CA GLU A 7 -0.60 -4.81 33.40
C GLU A 7 -0.39 -3.62 32.44
N LEU A 8 -0.09 -3.90 31.17
CA LEU A 8 -0.37 -2.94 30.10
C LEU A 8 -1.82 -3.18 29.61
N PRO A 9 -2.69 -2.16 29.57
CA PRO A 9 -4.11 -2.37 29.87
C PRO A 9 -4.86 -3.13 28.79
N GLU A 10 -5.65 -4.12 29.20
CA GLU A 10 -6.69 -4.81 28.41
C GLU A 10 -7.66 -3.83 27.72
N ALA A 11 -7.71 -2.56 28.15
CA ALA A 11 -8.46 -1.49 27.49
C ALA A 11 -7.90 -1.07 26.12
N LEU A 12 -6.60 -1.27 25.84
CA LEU A 12 -6.05 -1.06 24.49
C LEU A 12 -6.44 -2.20 23.53
N PHE A 13 -6.68 -3.40 24.07
CA PHE A 13 -7.12 -4.58 23.32
C PHE A 13 -8.65 -4.68 23.20
N ALA A 14 -9.42 -4.00 24.06
CA ALA A 14 -10.88 -4.03 24.02
C ALA A 14 -11.47 -3.37 22.75
N GLY A 15 -10.76 -2.44 22.11
CA GLY A 15 -11.14 -1.82 20.83
C GLY A 15 -10.82 -2.68 19.59
N ILE A 16 -10.05 -3.76 19.74
CA ILE A 16 -9.59 -4.63 18.64
C ILE A 16 -10.62 -5.74 18.35
N LYS A 17 -11.60 -5.96 19.23
CA LYS A 17 -12.62 -7.03 19.08
C LYS A 17 -13.79 -6.71 18.14
N CYS A 18 -13.76 -5.62 17.38
CA CYS A 18 -14.84 -5.24 16.46
C CYS A 18 -14.72 -5.82 15.05
N PHE A 19 -13.65 -6.53 14.71
CA PHE A 19 -13.49 -7.14 13.39
C PHE A 19 -13.02 -8.59 13.55
N GLY A 20 -13.61 -9.48 12.74
CA GLY A 20 -13.64 -10.92 12.91
C GLY A 20 -12.30 -11.62 13.15
N THR A 21 -12.39 -12.72 13.90
CA THR A 21 -11.41 -13.76 14.25
C THR A 21 -9.93 -13.59 13.84
N PRO A 22 -8.99 -13.72 14.81
CA PRO A 22 -7.56 -13.68 14.59
C PRO A 22 -7.08 -14.97 13.89
N LEU A 23 -6.87 -14.90 12.59
CA LEU A 23 -6.22 -15.97 11.82
C LEU A 23 -4.82 -15.55 11.32
N GLU A 24 -4.38 -14.30 11.53
CA GLU A 24 -3.29 -13.72 10.73
C GLU A 24 -2.02 -13.33 11.53
N ILE A 25 -2.05 -13.21 12.87
CA ILE A 25 -0.85 -12.81 13.64
C ILE A 25 0.13 -13.99 13.84
N GLU A 26 -0.35 -15.23 13.92
CA GLU A 26 0.51 -16.41 14.16
C GLU A 26 1.31 -16.85 12.92
N SER A 27 0.95 -16.39 11.71
CA SER A 27 1.63 -16.75 10.45
C SER A 27 2.71 -15.75 10.00
N ILE A 28 2.68 -14.49 10.47
CA ILE A 28 3.61 -13.44 10.00
C ILE A 28 5.05 -13.73 10.41
N TYR A 29 5.31 -14.12 11.66
CA TYR A 29 6.67 -14.39 12.14
C TYR A 29 7.34 -15.55 11.38
N PRO A 30 6.71 -16.74 11.23
CA PRO A 30 7.28 -17.82 10.42
C PRO A 30 7.54 -17.41 8.96
N LEU A 31 6.64 -16.63 8.36
CA LEU A 31 6.80 -16.11 7.00
C LEU A 31 7.99 -15.14 6.91
N TYR A 32 8.13 -14.23 7.87
CA TYR A 32 9.24 -13.30 7.96
C TYR A 32 10.59 -14.03 8.09
N GLU A 33 10.71 -15.00 9.00
CA GLU A 33 11.93 -15.80 9.16
C GLU A 33 12.30 -16.54 7.85
N THR A 34 11.30 -17.12 7.19
CA THR A 34 11.51 -17.81 5.92
C THR A 34 11.98 -16.86 4.81
N LEU A 35 11.46 -15.63 4.79
CA LEU A 35 11.91 -14.61 3.84
C LEU A 35 13.33 -14.12 4.17
N LEU A 36 13.69 -13.99 5.44
CA LEU A 36 15.06 -13.65 5.84
C LEU A 36 16.06 -14.69 5.33
N ASP A 37 15.74 -15.98 5.46
CA ASP A 37 16.61 -17.05 4.95
C ASP A 37 16.94 -16.85 3.46
N VAL A 38 15.97 -16.39 2.64
CA VAL A 38 16.21 -16.10 1.22
C VAL A 38 17.27 -15.01 1.02
N PHE A 39 17.25 -13.94 1.82
CA PHE A 39 18.21 -12.85 1.72
C PHE A 39 19.58 -13.21 2.32
N MET A 40 19.63 -14.13 3.28
CA MET A 40 20.84 -14.49 4.02
C MET A 40 21.69 -15.57 3.33
N ILE A 41 21.27 -16.09 2.17
CA ILE A 41 21.92 -17.23 1.49
C ILE A 41 23.32 -16.96 0.90
N GLU A 42 23.85 -15.74 0.87
CA GLU A 42 25.23 -15.49 0.39
C GLU A 42 26.07 -14.56 1.28
N GLY A 43 26.18 -14.87 2.57
CA GLY A 43 27.26 -14.31 3.41
C GLY A 43 27.24 -12.79 3.60
N ILE A 44 26.14 -12.12 3.24
CA ILE A 44 25.88 -10.72 3.52
C ILE A 44 25.65 -10.59 5.03
N GLN A 45 26.70 -10.20 5.78
CA GLN A 45 26.61 -9.88 7.21
C GLN A 45 25.92 -8.53 7.40
N VAL A 46 24.62 -8.48 7.17
CA VAL A 46 23.78 -7.32 7.49
C VAL A 46 22.84 -7.75 8.61
N ASP A 47 22.80 -6.97 9.70
CA ASP A 47 21.89 -7.23 10.80
C ASP A 47 20.44 -7.20 10.31
N ALA A 48 19.71 -8.29 10.52
CA ALA A 48 18.31 -8.39 10.13
C ALA A 48 17.44 -7.47 11.00
N PRO A 49 16.49 -6.72 10.40
CA PRO A 49 15.68 -5.76 11.15
C PRO A 49 14.56 -6.49 11.91
N GLN A 50 14.52 -6.41 13.24
CA GLN A 50 13.52 -7.13 14.04
C GLN A 50 12.08 -6.76 13.66
N LEU A 51 11.24 -7.76 13.46
CA LEU A 51 9.82 -7.54 13.15
C LEU A 51 9.07 -6.99 14.37
N VAL A 52 8.32 -5.90 14.17
CA VAL A 52 7.39 -5.32 15.14
C VAL A 52 6.02 -5.21 14.51
N ILE A 53 5.07 -5.98 15.02
CA ILE A 53 3.68 -5.95 14.59
C ILE A 53 2.92 -4.92 15.42
N TYR A 54 2.19 -4.03 14.75
CA TYR A 54 1.35 -3.03 15.39
C TYR A 54 0.10 -2.78 14.55
N SER A 55 -0.85 -2.00 15.08
CA SER A 55 -2.04 -1.57 14.34
C SER A 55 -2.18 -0.07 14.47
N SER A 56 -2.31 0.63 13.34
CA SER A 56 -2.49 2.08 13.34
C SER A 56 -3.23 2.60 12.11
N TYR A 57 -3.70 3.84 12.17
CA TYR A 57 -4.24 4.52 10.99
C TYR A 57 -3.18 4.93 9.96
N LYS A 58 -1.88 4.71 10.21
CA LYS A 58 -0.82 5.00 9.24
C LYS A 58 -0.77 4.00 8.09
N LYS A 59 -1.19 2.74 8.27
CA LYS A 59 -1.27 1.73 7.19
C LYS A 59 0.08 1.64 6.45
N GLU A 60 1.16 1.40 7.17
CA GLU A 60 2.51 1.37 6.60
C GLU A 60 3.28 0.11 6.99
N VAL A 61 4.15 -0.34 6.09
CA VAL A 61 5.22 -1.29 6.42
C VAL A 61 6.51 -0.54 6.13
N VAL A 62 7.35 -0.41 7.16
CA VAL A 62 8.50 0.49 7.10
C VAL A 62 9.60 0.04 8.03
N THR A 63 10.84 0.15 7.55
CA THR A 63 12.02 -0.06 8.36
C THR A 63 12.38 1.21 9.14
N ARG A 64 12.57 1.08 10.46
CA ARG A 64 12.99 2.16 11.37
C ARG A 64 14.30 1.80 12.08
N HIS A 65 15.07 2.83 12.42
CA HIS A 65 16.34 2.68 13.15
C HIS A 65 16.24 3.30 14.53
N LEU A 66 16.73 2.57 15.52
CA LEU A 66 17.11 3.10 16.81
C LEU A 66 18.58 3.50 16.74
N MET A 67 18.87 4.78 16.97
CA MET A 67 20.23 5.31 17.01
C MET A 67 20.72 5.30 18.45
N ASN A 68 21.95 4.84 18.68
CA ASN A 68 22.60 4.96 19.98
C ASN A 68 23.05 6.41 20.25
N LYS A 69 23.55 6.67 21.46
CA LYS A 69 24.03 8.01 21.89
C LYS A 69 25.17 8.57 21.03
N SER A 70 25.82 7.74 20.22
CA SER A 70 26.90 8.11 19.30
C SER A 70 26.40 8.29 17.85
N ASN A 71 25.08 8.36 17.63
CA ASN A 71 24.45 8.45 16.30
C ASN A 71 24.81 7.28 15.37
N GLN A 72 25.10 6.10 15.92
CA GLN A 72 25.24 4.86 15.15
C GLN A 72 23.95 4.05 15.30
N ILE A 73 23.61 3.26 14.27
CA ILE A 73 22.47 2.35 14.33
C ILE A 73 22.76 1.31 15.42
N ASP A 74 21.90 1.29 16.43
CA ASP A 74 21.91 0.31 17.53
C ASP A 74 21.07 -0.91 17.16
N GLN A 75 19.89 -0.64 16.59
CA GLN A 75 18.93 -1.66 16.23
C GLN A 75 18.03 -1.19 15.09
N SER A 76 17.65 -2.11 14.21
CA SER A 76 16.73 -1.86 13.12
C SER A 76 15.46 -2.68 13.32
N TYR A 77 14.33 -2.10 12.97
CA TYR A 77 13.02 -2.70 13.14
C TYR A 77 12.25 -2.66 11.83
N LEU A 78 11.67 -3.78 11.42
CA LEU A 78 10.65 -3.84 10.38
C LEU A 78 9.29 -3.65 11.06
N MET A 79 8.71 -2.46 10.93
CA MET A 79 7.39 -2.18 11.49
C MET A 79 6.32 -2.61 10.50
N PHE A 80 5.41 -3.50 10.92
CA PHE A 80 4.32 -4.01 10.11
C PHE A 80 2.96 -3.63 10.71
N ASP A 81 2.20 -2.79 10.00
CA ASP A 81 0.86 -2.33 10.41
C ASP A 81 -0.22 -3.31 9.93
N THR A 82 -0.88 -4.02 10.86
CA THR A 82 -1.93 -4.98 10.50
C THR A 82 -3.16 -4.32 9.87
N HIS A 83 -3.40 -3.02 10.13
CA HIS A 83 -4.48 -2.28 9.47
C HIS A 83 -4.25 -2.15 7.96
N LEU A 84 -3.00 -2.27 7.49
CA LEU A 84 -2.71 -2.34 6.05
C LEU A 84 -3.34 -3.58 5.41
N LEU A 85 -3.30 -4.73 6.07
CA LEU A 85 -3.85 -5.98 5.55
C LEU A 85 -5.38 -5.95 5.47
N ASP A 86 -6.03 -5.33 6.45
CA ASP A 86 -7.48 -5.14 6.41
C ASP A 86 -7.89 -4.31 5.19
N VAL A 87 -7.14 -3.24 4.91
CA VAL A 87 -7.34 -2.38 3.75
C VAL A 87 -7.07 -3.11 2.43
N PHE A 88 -6.04 -3.96 2.38
CA PHE A 88 -5.80 -4.85 1.23
C PHE A 88 -6.94 -5.84 1.04
N GLY A 89 -7.50 -6.36 2.13
CA GLY A 89 -8.71 -7.18 2.15
C GLY A 89 -9.86 -6.52 1.42
N GLU A 90 -10.18 -5.29 1.79
CA GLU A 90 -11.28 -4.53 1.19
C GLU A 90 -11.01 -4.17 -0.27
N PHE A 91 -9.79 -3.76 -0.64
CA PHE A 91 -9.45 -3.53 -2.06
C PHE A 91 -9.55 -4.81 -2.90
N THR A 92 -9.08 -5.94 -2.35
CA THR A 92 -9.17 -7.24 -3.00
C THR A 92 -10.62 -7.69 -3.14
N GLU A 93 -11.45 -7.42 -2.13
CA GLU A 93 -12.90 -7.68 -2.20
C GLU A 93 -13.56 -6.83 -3.30
N CYS A 94 -13.25 -5.53 -3.38
CA CYS A 94 -13.73 -4.66 -4.47
C CYS A 94 -13.33 -5.20 -5.85
N PHE A 95 -12.10 -5.71 -6.00
CA PHE A 95 -11.62 -6.30 -7.25
C PHE A 95 -12.38 -7.58 -7.62
N LEU A 96 -12.61 -8.48 -6.66
CA LEU A 96 -13.30 -9.75 -6.86
C LEU A 96 -14.82 -9.61 -6.94
N SER A 97 -15.38 -8.53 -6.40
CA SER A 97 -16.82 -8.30 -6.34
C SER A 97 -17.42 -8.17 -7.73
N THR A 98 -18.56 -8.84 -7.92
CA THR A 98 -19.41 -8.71 -9.11
C THR A 98 -20.61 -7.78 -8.88
N HIS A 99 -20.72 -7.18 -7.69
CA HIS A 99 -21.90 -6.42 -7.27
C HIS A 99 -21.51 -5.00 -6.87
N HIS A 100 -21.77 -4.06 -7.78
CA HIS A 100 -21.58 -2.62 -7.61
C HIS A 100 -20.21 -2.21 -7.03
N PRO A 101 -19.09 -2.63 -7.66
CA PRO A 101 -17.73 -2.29 -7.20
C PRO A 101 -17.54 -0.78 -7.01
N GLU A 102 -18.21 0.04 -7.81
CA GLU A 102 -18.16 1.50 -7.74
C GLU A 102 -18.56 2.07 -6.37
N PHE A 103 -19.63 1.54 -5.76
CA PHE A 103 -20.09 2.00 -4.45
C PHE A 103 -19.21 1.47 -3.32
N GLN A 104 -18.63 0.27 -3.49
CA GLN A 104 -17.74 -0.33 -2.49
C GLN A 104 -16.44 0.48 -2.39
N VAL A 105 -15.87 0.82 -3.53
CA VAL A 105 -14.64 1.60 -3.64
C VAL A 105 -14.85 3.02 -3.14
N GLN A 106 -15.96 3.67 -3.51
CA GLN A 106 -16.26 5.01 -3.02
C GLN A 106 -16.38 5.04 -1.49
N LYS A 107 -17.05 4.04 -0.91
CA LYS A 107 -17.16 3.88 0.54
C LYS A 107 -15.78 3.67 1.18
N LEU A 108 -14.96 2.79 0.62
CA LEU A 108 -13.59 2.57 1.09
C LEU A 108 -12.75 3.85 1.02
N PHE A 109 -12.85 4.61 -0.08
CA PHE A 109 -12.18 5.90 -0.26
C PHE A 109 -12.51 6.89 0.87
N TYR A 110 -13.79 7.11 1.18
CA TYR A 110 -14.17 8.04 2.24
C TYR A 110 -13.65 7.61 3.62
N ARG A 111 -13.64 6.31 3.92
CA ARG A 111 -13.07 5.79 5.17
C ARG A 111 -11.57 6.08 5.24
N LEU A 112 -10.82 5.71 4.20
CA LEU A 112 -9.37 5.91 4.15
C LEU A 112 -9.00 7.39 4.24
N LEU A 113 -9.77 8.25 3.57
CA LEU A 113 -9.61 9.69 3.63
C LEU A 113 -9.89 10.24 5.03
N ALA A 114 -10.95 9.79 5.70
CA ALA A 114 -11.26 10.19 7.06
C ALA A 114 -10.15 9.79 8.05
N GLU A 115 -9.64 8.57 7.93
CA GLU A 115 -8.51 8.07 8.74
C GLU A 115 -7.25 8.91 8.51
N ASP A 116 -6.92 9.24 7.26
CA ASP A 116 -5.75 10.06 6.94
C ASP A 116 -5.88 11.49 7.49
N MET A 117 -7.06 12.10 7.35
CA MET A 117 -7.34 13.41 7.96
C MET A 117 -7.19 13.38 9.49
N TYR A 118 -7.66 12.30 10.14
CA TYR A 118 -7.53 12.13 11.58
C TYR A 118 -6.06 12.06 12.02
N VAL A 119 -5.23 11.26 11.32
CA VAL A 119 -3.78 11.14 11.60
C VAL A 119 -3.07 12.49 11.47
N HIS A 120 -3.52 13.35 10.55
CA HIS A 120 -2.98 14.70 10.34
C HIS A 120 -3.62 15.78 11.22
N GLY A 121 -4.47 15.41 12.19
CA GLY A 121 -5.12 16.37 13.10
C GLY A 121 -6.22 17.22 12.47
N ARG A 122 -6.67 16.89 11.25
CA ARG A 122 -7.74 17.58 10.51
C ARG A 122 -9.11 17.03 10.90
N LEU A 123 -9.50 17.27 12.15
CA LEU A 123 -10.68 16.63 12.77
C LEU A 123 -12.00 16.97 12.06
N HIS A 124 -12.16 18.19 11.52
CA HIS A 124 -13.39 18.59 10.85
C HIS A 124 -13.60 17.80 9.55
N GLU A 125 -12.55 17.69 8.74
CA GLU A 125 -12.55 16.90 7.52
C GLU A 125 -12.70 15.41 7.83
N ALA A 126 -12.03 14.92 8.88
CA ALA A 126 -12.18 13.55 9.33
C ALA A 126 -13.63 13.22 9.70
N LEU A 127 -14.32 14.10 10.45
CA LEU A 127 -15.74 13.95 10.80
C LEU A 127 -16.64 14.00 9.56
N HIS A 128 -16.40 14.93 8.63
CA HIS A 128 -17.16 15.06 7.40
C HIS A 128 -17.07 13.80 6.53
N TYR A 129 -15.85 13.31 6.26
CA TYR A 129 -15.69 12.09 5.45
C TYR A 129 -16.13 10.82 6.19
N SER A 130 -16.03 10.79 7.53
CA SER A 130 -16.64 9.72 8.34
C SER A 130 -18.17 9.71 8.19
N TYR A 131 -18.80 10.88 8.13
CA TYR A 131 -20.23 10.99 7.84
C TYR A 131 -20.53 10.47 6.43
N MET A 132 -19.80 10.91 5.40
CA MET A 132 -19.96 10.43 4.02
C MET A 132 -19.82 8.91 3.90
N TYR A 133 -18.81 8.33 4.55
CA TYR A 133 -18.63 6.89 4.68
C TYR A 133 -19.86 6.20 5.32
N ARG A 134 -20.37 6.76 6.42
CA ARG A 134 -21.54 6.22 7.11
C ARG A 134 -22.83 6.38 6.34
N THR A 135 -22.99 7.43 5.53
CA THR A 135 -24.21 7.71 4.76
C THR A 135 -24.22 7.10 3.37
N ALA A 136 -23.11 6.53 2.90
CA ALA A 136 -23.06 5.65 1.73
C ALA A 136 -23.83 4.31 1.94
N LYS A 137 -24.92 4.35 2.72
CA LYS A 137 -25.47 3.26 3.56
C LYS A 137 -26.61 2.45 2.96
N SER A 138 -26.75 2.34 1.65
CA SER A 138 -27.86 1.53 1.09
C SER A 138 -27.48 0.29 0.30
N GLN A 139 -26.22 0.05 -0.12
CA GLN A 139 -25.97 -1.05 -1.09
C GLN A 139 -24.71 -1.92 -0.90
N VAL A 140 -23.86 -1.69 0.11
CA VAL A 140 -22.58 -2.44 0.23
C VAL A 140 -22.24 -2.84 1.66
N VAL A 141 -22.10 -4.15 1.87
CA VAL A 141 -21.55 -4.80 3.08
C VAL A 141 -20.30 -5.57 2.62
N PHE A 142 -19.13 -5.22 3.15
CA PHE A 142 -17.94 -6.05 3.00
C PHE A 142 -18.19 -7.35 3.77
N SER A 143 -17.89 -8.49 3.15
CA SER A 143 -18.11 -9.79 3.76
C SER A 143 -17.29 -9.92 5.04
N GLU A 144 -17.94 -10.27 6.16
CA GLU A 144 -17.23 -10.61 7.40
C GLU A 144 -16.44 -11.92 7.23
N GLU A 145 -16.86 -12.79 6.31
CA GLU A 145 -16.18 -14.05 5.98
C GLU A 145 -15.29 -13.90 4.74
N ARG A 146 -13.98 -13.97 4.95
CA ARG A 146 -13.02 -14.00 3.84
C ARG A 146 -13.19 -15.31 3.04
N THR A 147 -13.58 -15.22 1.77
CA THR A 147 -13.64 -16.41 0.91
C THR A 147 -12.26 -17.06 0.81
N LYS A 148 -12.21 -18.38 0.55
CA LYS A 148 -10.93 -19.11 0.35
C LYS A 148 -10.05 -18.48 -0.74
N SER A 149 -10.67 -17.90 -1.78
CA SER A 149 -9.95 -17.19 -2.85
C SER A 149 -9.30 -15.91 -2.32
N MET A 150 -10.03 -15.12 -1.54
CA MET A 150 -9.52 -13.87 -0.97
C MET A 150 -8.39 -14.12 0.04
N ALA A 151 -8.52 -15.14 0.90
CA ALA A 151 -7.48 -15.51 1.85
C ALA A 151 -6.14 -15.84 1.16
N ARG A 152 -6.18 -16.49 -0.01
CA ARG A 152 -4.97 -16.79 -0.81
C ARG A 152 -4.31 -15.53 -1.36
N HIS A 153 -5.10 -14.62 -1.92
CA HIS A 153 -4.57 -13.35 -2.41
C HIS A 153 -3.93 -12.54 -1.27
N LEU A 154 -4.56 -12.51 -0.10
CA LEU A 154 -4.07 -11.75 1.04
C LEU A 154 -2.79 -12.32 1.63
N LEU A 155 -2.66 -13.64 1.73
CA LEU A 155 -1.40 -14.27 2.16
C LEU A 155 -0.24 -13.91 1.22
N VAL A 156 -0.47 -13.92 -0.10
CA VAL A 156 0.56 -13.54 -1.07
C VAL A 156 0.85 -12.04 -1.01
N GLN A 157 -0.15 -11.18 -0.83
CA GLN A 157 0.04 -9.72 -0.69
C GLN A 157 0.78 -9.36 0.61
N GLU A 158 0.53 -10.08 1.70
CA GLU A 158 1.25 -9.96 2.97
C GLU A 158 2.73 -10.33 2.79
N ALA A 159 2.99 -11.52 2.24
CA ALA A 159 4.34 -11.96 1.92
C ALA A 159 5.06 -11.00 0.97
N PHE A 160 4.31 -10.45 -0.01
CA PHE A 160 4.83 -9.49 -0.97
C PHE A 160 5.28 -8.23 -0.26
N THR A 161 4.46 -7.69 0.64
CA THR A 161 4.75 -6.44 1.34
C THR A 161 5.95 -6.59 2.27
N LEU A 162 6.06 -7.72 2.98
CA LEU A 162 7.23 -8.04 3.81
C LEU A 162 8.49 -8.18 2.95
N CYS A 163 8.44 -8.97 1.88
CA CYS A 163 9.60 -9.18 1.00
C CYS A 163 10.02 -7.89 0.28
N HIS A 164 9.07 -7.06 -0.11
CA HIS A 164 9.31 -5.74 -0.70
C HIS A 164 10.06 -4.83 0.28
N GLU A 165 9.61 -4.71 1.53
CA GLU A 165 10.30 -3.86 2.51
C GLU A 165 11.64 -4.45 2.96
N LEU A 166 11.78 -5.77 3.03
CA LEU A 166 13.07 -6.44 3.23
C LEU A 166 14.03 -6.19 2.05
N SER A 167 13.51 -6.10 0.82
CA SER A 167 14.33 -5.75 -0.35
C SER A 167 14.89 -4.34 -0.22
N HIS A 168 14.11 -3.37 0.28
CA HIS A 168 14.63 -2.05 0.61
C HIS A 168 15.78 -2.14 1.62
N TRP A 169 15.62 -2.95 2.67
CA TRP A 169 16.66 -3.17 3.67
C TRP A 169 17.96 -3.71 3.05
N PHE A 170 17.89 -4.90 2.46
CA PHE A 170 19.07 -5.64 2.04
C PHE A 170 19.74 -5.04 0.81
N LEU A 171 18.98 -4.48 -0.14
CA LEU A 171 19.51 -4.01 -1.42
C LEU A 171 19.82 -2.51 -1.46
N PHE A 172 19.15 -1.70 -0.63
CA PHE A 172 19.21 -0.23 -0.79
C PHE A 172 19.54 0.54 0.50
N ARG A 173 19.24 0.02 1.68
CA ARG A 173 19.42 0.76 2.95
C ARG A 173 20.60 0.27 3.78
N SER A 174 21.00 -0.99 3.63
CA SER A 174 22.15 -1.58 4.33
C SER A 174 23.49 -0.97 3.95
N ASN A 175 23.65 -0.52 2.70
CA ASN A 175 24.92 -0.02 2.16
C ASN A 175 24.69 1.03 1.05
N ALA A 176 25.18 2.25 1.27
CA ALA A 176 25.01 3.36 0.33
C ALA A 176 25.72 3.15 -1.02
N ALA A 177 26.90 2.51 -1.03
CA ALA A 177 27.60 2.20 -2.28
C ALA A 177 26.85 1.13 -3.07
N GLU A 178 26.31 0.12 -2.38
CA GLU A 178 25.46 -0.90 -2.99
C GLU A 178 24.17 -0.29 -3.54
N ARG A 179 23.53 0.61 -2.78
CA ARG A 179 22.37 1.38 -3.23
C ARG A 179 22.64 2.09 -4.56
N SER A 180 23.72 2.88 -4.63
CA SER A 180 24.09 3.61 -5.85
C SER A 180 24.34 2.64 -7.02
N ARG A 181 25.07 1.55 -6.78
CA ARG A 181 25.34 0.52 -7.79
C ARG A 181 24.05 -0.12 -8.33
N GLN A 182 23.11 -0.47 -7.44
CA GLN A 182 21.83 -1.06 -7.82
C GLN A 182 20.99 -0.07 -8.63
N ILE A 183 20.91 1.19 -8.20
CA ILE A 183 20.15 2.23 -8.91
C ILE A 183 20.72 2.46 -10.31
N GLU A 184 22.03 2.65 -10.44
CA GLU A 184 22.69 2.86 -11.74
C GLU A 184 22.50 1.66 -12.67
N TYR A 185 22.75 0.45 -12.18
CA TYR A 185 22.57 -0.78 -12.96
C TYR A 185 21.15 -0.94 -13.49
N LYS A 186 20.12 -0.73 -12.65
CA LYS A 186 18.71 -0.86 -13.05
C LYS A 186 18.30 0.27 -13.98
N ARG A 187 18.76 1.50 -13.74
CA ARG A 187 18.50 2.66 -14.61
C ARG A 187 19.02 2.42 -16.02
N ASP A 188 20.25 1.92 -16.17
CA ASP A 188 20.85 1.61 -17.47
C ASP A 188 20.07 0.52 -18.20
N LEU A 189 19.75 -0.57 -17.49
CA LEU A 189 18.99 -1.69 -18.03
C LEU A 189 17.61 -1.24 -18.55
N TRP A 190 16.89 -0.45 -17.76
CA TRP A 190 15.55 0.00 -18.12
C TRP A 190 15.54 1.10 -19.15
N THR A 191 16.53 1.99 -19.14
CA THR A 191 16.70 2.99 -20.20
C THR A 191 16.81 2.29 -21.54
N LYS A 192 17.66 1.25 -21.64
CA LYS A 192 17.79 0.44 -22.85
C LYS A 192 16.49 -0.29 -23.23
N TYR A 193 15.78 -0.86 -22.26
CA TYR A 193 14.48 -1.48 -22.51
C TYR A 193 13.47 -0.49 -23.11
N PHE A 194 13.42 0.75 -22.59
CA PHE A 194 12.55 1.78 -23.13
C PHE A 194 13.00 2.27 -24.51
N ASP A 195 14.30 2.38 -24.78
CA ASP A 195 14.82 2.70 -26.11
C ASP A 195 14.35 1.68 -27.15
N ASP A 196 14.48 0.38 -26.86
CA ASP A 196 14.02 -0.71 -27.74
C ASP A 196 12.50 -0.63 -28.00
N LEU A 197 11.71 -0.24 -26.99
CA LEU A 197 10.26 -0.07 -27.15
C LEU A 197 9.90 1.16 -27.98
N ILE A 198 10.59 2.27 -27.76
CA ILE A 198 10.41 3.52 -28.51
C ILE A 198 10.75 3.28 -29.98
N GLU A 199 11.87 2.60 -30.26
CA GLU A 199 12.26 2.24 -31.61
C GLU A 199 11.18 1.39 -32.29
N LYS A 200 10.69 0.33 -31.63
CA LYS A 200 9.60 -0.51 -32.16
C LYS A 200 8.32 0.30 -32.45
N ARG A 201 7.99 1.30 -31.61
CA ARG A 201 6.80 2.15 -31.75
C ARG A 201 6.92 3.19 -32.86
N ILE A 202 8.12 3.68 -33.16
CA ILE A 202 8.37 4.54 -34.33
C ILE A 202 7.91 3.83 -35.61
N HIS A 203 8.20 2.53 -35.71
CA HIS A 203 7.81 1.71 -36.86
C HIS A 203 6.30 1.49 -36.98
N THR A 204 5.53 1.63 -35.88
CA THR A 204 4.06 1.46 -35.89
C THR A 204 3.29 2.78 -36.00
N GLY A 205 3.95 3.94 -35.95
CA GLY A 205 3.31 5.25 -36.08
C GLY A 205 2.45 5.71 -34.88
N ASP A 206 2.56 5.07 -33.71
CA ASP A 206 1.78 5.45 -32.52
C ASP A 206 2.48 6.57 -31.73
N ALA A 207 2.15 7.82 -32.09
CA ALA A 207 2.72 9.01 -31.48
C ALA A 207 2.39 9.17 -29.99
N LYS A 208 1.17 8.82 -29.56
CA LYS A 208 0.74 9.03 -28.16
C LYS A 208 1.46 8.10 -27.21
N GLY A 209 1.54 6.81 -27.56
CA GLY A 209 2.27 5.88 -26.70
C GLY A 209 3.79 6.07 -26.76
N MET A 210 4.34 6.63 -27.85
CA MET A 210 5.74 7.05 -27.87
C MET A 210 6.03 8.15 -26.85
N ILE A 211 5.16 9.17 -26.73
CA ILE A 211 5.31 10.23 -25.72
C ILE A 211 5.30 9.62 -24.33
N LEU A 212 4.33 8.76 -24.02
CA LEU A 212 4.22 8.11 -22.72
C LEU A 212 5.47 7.28 -22.38
N LEU A 213 6.03 6.53 -23.34
CA LEU A 213 7.25 5.76 -23.12
C LEU A 213 8.48 6.65 -22.85
N LYS A 214 8.59 7.80 -23.52
CA LYS A 214 9.65 8.78 -23.27
C LYS A 214 9.53 9.40 -21.88
N GLU A 215 8.31 9.74 -21.46
CA GLU A 215 8.04 10.25 -20.11
C GLU A 215 8.40 9.21 -19.04
N MET A 216 8.03 7.94 -19.25
CA MET A 216 8.40 6.83 -18.37
C MET A 216 9.92 6.65 -18.28
N GLN A 217 10.62 6.67 -19.41
CA GLN A 217 12.08 6.58 -19.46
C GLN A 217 12.73 7.75 -18.71
N GLN A 218 12.28 8.99 -18.95
CA GLN A 218 12.79 10.16 -18.26
C GLN A 218 12.59 10.05 -16.75
N TYR A 219 11.45 9.54 -16.30
CA TYR A 219 11.16 9.38 -14.88
C TYR A 219 12.15 8.40 -14.22
N ILE A 220 12.43 7.25 -14.85
CA ILE A 220 13.46 6.30 -14.40
C ILE A 220 14.87 6.91 -14.38
N GLN A 221 15.19 7.79 -15.33
CA GLN A 221 16.49 8.45 -15.41
C GLN A 221 16.71 9.48 -14.29
N THR A 222 15.64 10.03 -13.72
CA THR A 222 15.69 11.22 -12.86
C THR A 222 15.24 11.00 -11.42
N ASP A 223 14.51 9.93 -11.13
CA ASP A 223 13.97 9.64 -9.81
C ASP A 223 14.56 8.32 -9.27
N ASP A 224 15.39 8.40 -8.24
CA ASP A 224 15.98 7.24 -7.56
C ASP A 224 14.92 6.41 -6.82
N LEU A 225 13.88 7.06 -6.29
CA LEU A 225 12.88 6.40 -5.46
C LEU A 225 12.03 5.45 -6.29
N ILE A 226 11.62 5.86 -7.49
CA ILE A 226 10.89 4.94 -8.39
C ILE A 226 11.75 3.76 -8.81
N VAL A 227 13.07 3.97 -8.98
CA VAL A 227 13.97 2.88 -9.34
C VAL A 227 14.07 1.85 -8.23
N GLU A 228 14.24 2.33 -7.01
CA GLU A 228 14.27 1.54 -5.78
C GLU A 228 12.98 0.73 -5.59
N GLU A 229 11.82 1.40 -5.66
CA GLU A 229 10.49 0.80 -5.52
C GLU A 229 10.21 -0.32 -6.54
N VAL A 230 10.51 -0.07 -7.82
CA VAL A 230 10.28 -1.06 -8.89
C VAL A 230 11.22 -2.26 -8.76
N ALA A 231 12.46 -2.02 -8.33
CA ALA A 231 13.42 -3.08 -8.07
C ALA A 231 12.95 -3.97 -6.90
N CYS A 232 12.42 -3.38 -5.83
CA CYS A 232 11.84 -4.09 -4.70
C CYS A 232 10.59 -4.89 -5.08
N ASP A 233 9.67 -4.32 -5.87
CA ASP A 233 8.51 -5.06 -6.40
C ASP A 233 8.93 -6.30 -7.19
N THR A 234 9.91 -6.11 -8.05
CA THR A 234 10.40 -7.15 -8.95
C THR A 234 11.03 -8.27 -8.16
N PHE A 235 11.92 -7.93 -7.23
CA PHE A 235 12.58 -8.92 -6.37
C PHE A 235 11.55 -9.69 -5.55
N ALA A 236 10.65 -8.97 -4.87
CA ALA A 236 9.60 -9.58 -4.05
C ALA A 236 8.77 -10.55 -4.88
N SER A 237 8.31 -10.15 -6.06
CA SER A 237 7.45 -11.00 -6.88
C SER A 237 8.16 -12.26 -7.41
N ILE A 238 9.43 -12.15 -7.80
CA ILE A 238 10.22 -13.33 -8.22
C ILE A 238 10.42 -14.28 -7.03
N CYS A 239 10.83 -13.74 -5.88
CA CYS A 239 11.01 -14.50 -4.65
C CYS A 239 9.73 -15.25 -4.26
N LEU A 240 8.59 -14.57 -4.26
CA LEU A 240 7.30 -15.17 -3.93
C LEU A 240 6.85 -16.21 -4.94
N THR A 241 7.12 -15.99 -6.23
CA THR A 241 6.75 -16.97 -7.24
C THR A 241 7.49 -18.28 -6.99
N GLU A 242 8.79 -18.24 -6.70
CA GLU A 242 9.55 -19.45 -6.34
C GLU A 242 9.07 -20.08 -5.02
N TYR A 243 8.81 -19.25 -4.01
CA TYR A 243 8.39 -19.70 -2.69
C TYR A 243 7.03 -20.42 -2.72
N PHE A 244 6.00 -19.78 -3.30
CA PHE A 244 4.64 -20.32 -3.32
C PHE A 244 4.39 -21.33 -4.43
N ASN A 245 5.21 -21.36 -5.50
CA ASN A 245 5.05 -22.36 -6.57
C ASN A 245 5.25 -23.81 -6.07
N ASN A 246 5.93 -23.99 -4.94
CA ASN A 246 6.12 -25.29 -4.31
C ASN A 246 5.00 -25.64 -3.31
N MET A 247 4.05 -24.73 -3.05
CA MET A 247 2.92 -24.98 -2.16
C MET A 247 1.70 -25.50 -2.92
N ASN A 248 1.09 -26.58 -2.41
CA ASN A 248 -0.11 -27.14 -3.00
C ASN A 248 -1.25 -26.10 -3.07
N GLY A 249 -1.73 -25.82 -4.29
CA GLY A 249 -2.94 -25.02 -4.52
C GLY A 249 -2.73 -23.58 -4.97
N TYR A 250 -1.48 -23.15 -5.24
CA TYR A 250 -1.16 -21.88 -5.89
C TYR A 250 -0.64 -22.12 -7.31
N SER A 251 -1.25 -21.47 -8.31
CA SER A 251 -0.64 -21.39 -9.63
C SER A 251 0.35 -20.21 -9.67
N LYS A 252 1.36 -20.28 -10.53
CA LYS A 252 2.31 -19.17 -10.74
C LYS A 252 1.60 -17.87 -11.14
N SER A 253 0.49 -17.95 -11.87
CA SER A 253 -0.22 -16.74 -12.28
C SER A 253 -1.10 -16.19 -11.16
N ASP A 254 -1.72 -17.03 -10.31
CA ASP A 254 -2.40 -16.56 -9.09
C ASP A 254 -1.44 -15.77 -8.19
N ILE A 255 -0.21 -16.25 -8.02
CA ILE A 255 0.82 -15.57 -7.23
C ILE A 255 1.16 -14.22 -7.87
N ALA A 256 1.37 -14.20 -9.19
CA ALA A 256 1.76 -13.00 -9.90
C ALA A 256 0.65 -11.94 -9.97
N VAL A 257 -0.62 -12.35 -10.09
CA VAL A 257 -1.80 -11.48 -9.99
C VAL A 257 -1.94 -10.95 -8.57
N SER A 258 -1.75 -11.78 -7.55
CA SER A 258 -1.80 -11.34 -6.15
C SER A 258 -0.72 -10.30 -5.83
N ALA A 259 0.51 -10.52 -6.28
CA ALA A 259 1.60 -9.54 -6.15
C ALA A 259 1.27 -8.25 -6.90
N PHE A 260 0.72 -8.35 -8.12
CA PHE A 260 0.22 -7.18 -8.86
C PHE A 260 -0.81 -6.38 -8.07
N LEU A 261 -1.81 -7.04 -7.46
CA LEU A 261 -2.81 -6.38 -6.62
C LEU A 261 -2.15 -5.68 -5.43
N GLY A 262 -1.18 -6.32 -4.77
CA GLY A 262 -0.38 -5.71 -3.70
C GLY A 262 0.33 -4.42 -4.15
N ILE A 263 0.98 -4.45 -5.32
CA ILE A 263 1.62 -3.26 -5.92
C ILE A 263 0.60 -2.14 -6.16
N GLN A 264 -0.56 -2.47 -6.74
CA GLN A 264 -1.60 -1.47 -7.01
C GLN A 264 -2.15 -0.86 -5.71
N ASN A 265 -2.48 -1.69 -4.72
CA ASN A 265 -3.02 -1.27 -3.43
C ASN A 265 -2.04 -0.36 -2.66
N LEU A 266 -0.74 -0.69 -2.66
CA LEU A 266 0.29 0.18 -2.07
C LEU A 266 0.36 1.54 -2.77
N GLN A 267 0.23 1.58 -4.09
CA GLN A 267 0.23 2.84 -4.85
C GLN A 267 -0.99 3.70 -4.54
N MET A 268 -2.19 3.11 -4.42
CA MET A 268 -3.40 3.81 -4.01
C MET A 268 -3.22 4.47 -2.63
N LEU A 269 -2.65 3.74 -1.68
CA LEU A 269 -2.44 4.24 -0.32
C LEU A 269 -1.33 5.29 -0.24
N SER A 270 -0.22 5.07 -0.94
CA SER A 270 0.87 6.05 -1.05
C SER A 270 0.38 7.37 -1.64
N PHE A 271 -0.49 7.29 -2.64
CA PHE A 271 -1.11 8.45 -3.26
C PHE A 271 -2.03 9.21 -2.28
N LEU A 272 -2.91 8.51 -1.55
CA LEU A 272 -3.75 9.14 -0.52
C LEU A 272 -2.92 9.91 0.51
N LYS A 273 -1.84 9.30 1.02
CA LYS A 273 -0.96 9.94 2.01
C LYS A 273 -0.26 11.20 1.47
N ARG A 274 0.06 11.25 0.17
CA ARG A 274 0.84 12.35 -0.44
C ARG A 274 -0.03 13.53 -0.88
N ASP A 275 -1.18 13.27 -1.49
CA ASP A 275 -1.94 14.30 -2.22
C ASP A 275 -3.18 14.83 -1.48
N VAL A 276 -3.59 14.23 -0.36
CA VAL A 276 -4.71 14.73 0.46
C VAL A 276 -4.38 16.07 1.15
N GLY A 277 -3.09 16.42 1.26
CA GLY A 277 -2.60 17.73 1.70
C GLY A 277 -2.15 18.68 0.56
N ALA A 278 -1.88 18.16 -0.64
CA ALA A 278 -1.34 18.91 -1.76
C ALA A 278 -2.32 18.91 -2.92
N THR A 279 -3.07 20.00 -3.07
CA THR A 279 -4.01 20.30 -4.17
C THR A 279 -3.30 20.43 -5.53
N LYS A 280 -2.66 19.36 -6.03
CA LYS A 280 -2.06 19.34 -7.36
C LYS A 280 -3.12 18.90 -8.38
N LYS A 281 -3.36 19.77 -9.38
CA LYS A 281 -4.35 19.59 -10.46
C LYS A 281 -4.19 18.32 -11.33
N ASN A 282 -3.18 17.48 -11.10
CA ASN A 282 -2.84 16.31 -11.92
C ASN A 282 -2.68 14.99 -11.13
N GLY A 283 -3.15 14.91 -9.87
CA GLY A 283 -2.94 13.73 -9.01
C GLY A 283 -3.40 12.39 -9.63
N ALA A 284 -4.62 12.34 -10.18
CA ALA A 284 -5.15 11.15 -10.87
C ALA A 284 -4.25 10.68 -12.01
N ALA A 285 -3.82 11.62 -12.87
CA ALA A 285 -2.96 11.31 -14.01
C ALA A 285 -1.59 10.78 -13.56
N TRP A 286 -1.05 11.33 -12.48
CA TRP A 286 0.21 10.86 -11.89
C TRP A 286 0.08 9.46 -11.28
N LEU A 287 -1.00 9.18 -10.56
CA LEU A 287 -1.29 7.85 -10.00
C LEU A 287 -1.38 6.80 -11.13
N THR A 288 -2.21 7.06 -12.14
CA THR A 288 -2.35 6.17 -13.30
C THR A 288 -1.03 5.98 -14.04
N PHE A 289 -0.24 7.05 -14.22
CA PHE A 289 1.09 6.98 -14.82
C PHE A 289 2.03 6.08 -14.01
N ASN A 290 2.11 6.27 -12.69
CA ASN A 290 3.01 5.50 -11.82
C ASN A 290 2.63 4.01 -11.79
N MET A 291 1.34 3.71 -11.60
CA MET A 291 0.80 2.34 -11.64
C MET A 291 1.11 1.64 -12.97
N THR A 292 0.96 2.36 -14.08
CA THR A 292 1.26 1.83 -15.42
C THR A 292 2.75 1.58 -15.61
N LEU A 293 3.61 2.49 -15.15
CA LEU A 293 5.07 2.33 -15.19
C LEU A 293 5.53 1.10 -14.39
N ARG A 294 5.09 0.99 -13.12
CA ARG A 294 5.42 -0.16 -12.25
C ARG A 294 4.97 -1.47 -12.91
N MET A 295 3.75 -1.52 -13.44
CA MET A 295 3.25 -2.70 -14.15
C MET A 295 4.09 -3.03 -15.39
N LYS A 296 4.51 -2.02 -16.18
CA LYS A 296 5.30 -2.24 -17.39
C LYS A 296 6.64 -2.92 -17.07
N LEU A 297 7.34 -2.44 -16.05
CA LEU A 297 8.62 -2.96 -15.61
C LEU A 297 8.46 -4.31 -14.90
N TYR A 298 7.42 -4.47 -14.08
CA TYR A 298 7.04 -5.75 -13.48
C TYR A 298 6.87 -6.85 -14.53
N LYS A 299 6.04 -6.60 -15.56
CA LYS A 299 5.83 -7.54 -16.67
C LYS A 299 7.12 -7.86 -17.41
N HIS A 300 7.96 -6.84 -17.68
CA HIS A 300 9.23 -7.02 -18.35
C HIS A 300 10.14 -7.97 -17.57
N HIS A 301 10.28 -7.76 -16.26
CA HIS A 301 11.16 -8.57 -15.44
C HIS A 301 10.70 -10.00 -15.27
N LEU A 302 9.42 -10.23 -14.98
CA LEU A 302 8.90 -11.59 -14.91
C LEU A 302 9.04 -12.28 -16.27
N SER A 303 8.81 -11.58 -17.38
CA SER A 303 9.05 -12.16 -18.71
C SER A 303 10.52 -12.54 -18.92
N VAL A 304 11.48 -11.70 -18.52
CA VAL A 304 12.91 -12.00 -18.64
C VAL A 304 13.30 -13.19 -17.75
N TYR A 305 12.81 -13.22 -16.52
CA TYR A 305 13.05 -14.31 -15.57
C TYR A 305 12.51 -15.63 -16.14
N PHE A 306 11.20 -15.72 -16.40
CA PHE A 306 10.59 -16.96 -16.87
C PHE A 306 10.98 -17.34 -18.29
N ASN A 307 11.44 -16.43 -19.17
CA ASN A 307 11.96 -16.84 -20.47
C ASN A 307 13.16 -17.80 -20.38
N ASN A 308 13.87 -17.78 -19.26
CA ASN A 308 15.01 -18.67 -19.00
C ASN A 308 14.60 -20.02 -18.38
N TYR A 309 13.41 -20.10 -17.76
CA TYR A 309 13.01 -21.25 -16.93
C TYR A 309 11.68 -21.90 -17.35
N ASP A 310 10.74 -21.12 -17.90
CA ASP A 310 9.37 -21.52 -18.24
C ASP A 310 8.74 -20.57 -19.29
N LYS A 311 9.06 -20.78 -20.56
CA LYS A 311 8.62 -19.90 -21.67
C LYS A 311 7.11 -19.91 -21.91
N GLU A 312 6.44 -21.04 -21.67
CA GLU A 312 4.99 -21.13 -21.86
C GLU A 312 4.26 -20.30 -20.81
N PHE A 313 4.77 -20.29 -19.57
CA PHE A 313 4.26 -19.43 -18.52
C PHE A 313 4.33 -17.94 -18.88
N VAL A 314 5.40 -17.47 -19.55
CA VAL A 314 5.54 -16.05 -19.96
C VAL A 314 4.36 -15.57 -20.79
N ARG A 315 3.86 -16.40 -21.70
CA ARG A 315 2.71 -16.05 -22.55
C ARG A 315 1.44 -15.91 -21.72
N VAL A 316 1.11 -16.95 -20.96
CA VAL A 316 -0.09 -17.00 -20.09
C VAL A 316 -0.08 -15.84 -19.09
N PHE A 317 1.04 -15.64 -18.40
CA PHE A 317 1.25 -14.56 -17.45
C PHE A 317 1.00 -13.17 -18.05
N ASN A 318 1.49 -12.93 -19.27
CA ASN A 318 1.36 -11.61 -19.90
C ASN A 318 -0.10 -11.25 -20.20
N ASP A 319 -0.92 -12.24 -20.57
CA ASP A 319 -2.35 -12.07 -20.83
C ASP A 319 -3.12 -11.89 -19.50
N GLU A 320 -2.82 -12.70 -18.49
CA GLU A 320 -3.50 -12.61 -17.20
C GLU A 320 -3.24 -11.29 -16.47
N ILE A 321 -2.02 -10.76 -16.48
CA ILE A 321 -1.75 -9.44 -15.88
C ILE A 321 -2.44 -8.31 -16.64
N VAL A 322 -2.56 -8.41 -17.96
CA VAL A 322 -3.31 -7.39 -18.74
C VAL A 322 -4.77 -7.43 -18.36
N ASN A 323 -5.38 -8.61 -18.32
CA ASN A 323 -6.76 -8.79 -17.91
C ASN A 323 -6.97 -8.31 -16.46
N ALA A 324 -6.06 -8.64 -15.54
CA ALA A 324 -6.12 -8.18 -14.16
C ALA A 324 -6.00 -6.66 -14.06
N LYS A 325 -5.16 -6.02 -14.87
CA LYS A 325 -5.04 -4.56 -14.92
C LYS A 325 -6.32 -3.91 -15.43
N GLU A 326 -6.89 -4.40 -16.53
CA GLU A 326 -8.13 -3.88 -17.09
C GLU A 326 -9.29 -4.00 -16.07
N GLN A 327 -9.39 -5.15 -15.40
CA GLN A 327 -10.38 -5.36 -14.34
C GLN A 327 -10.14 -4.46 -13.12
N TYR A 328 -8.89 -4.30 -12.69
CA TYR A 328 -8.56 -3.41 -11.58
C TYR A 328 -8.86 -1.95 -11.92
N ASP A 329 -8.58 -1.54 -13.16
CA ASP A 329 -8.87 -0.18 -13.62
C ASP A 329 -10.36 0.13 -13.61
N ASP A 330 -11.17 -0.79 -14.13
CA ASP A 330 -12.62 -0.66 -14.20
C ASP A 330 -13.26 -0.73 -12.81
N ARG A 331 -12.88 -1.72 -12.00
CA ARG A 331 -13.55 -2.02 -10.73
C ARG A 331 -13.03 -1.25 -9.55
N VAL A 332 -11.76 -0.83 -9.56
CA VAL A 332 -11.10 -0.23 -8.40
C VAL A 332 -10.56 1.17 -8.70
N LEU A 333 -9.67 1.32 -9.68
CA LEU A 333 -8.98 2.60 -9.92
C LEU A 333 -9.94 3.70 -10.38
N SER A 334 -10.79 3.43 -11.37
CA SER A 334 -11.67 4.46 -11.95
C SER A 334 -12.68 4.97 -10.92
N PRO A 335 -13.42 4.11 -10.20
CA PRO A 335 -14.33 4.58 -9.15
C PRO A 335 -13.61 5.33 -8.01
N PHE A 336 -12.37 4.94 -7.70
CA PHE A 336 -11.56 5.65 -6.71
C PHE A 336 -11.18 7.06 -7.19
N ILE A 337 -10.74 7.18 -8.45
CA ILE A 337 -10.42 8.47 -9.07
C ILE A 337 -11.68 9.36 -9.14
N ASP A 338 -12.83 8.78 -9.45
CA ASP A 338 -14.11 9.51 -9.47
C ASP A 338 -14.48 10.04 -8.08
N ALA A 339 -14.37 9.20 -7.05
CA ALA A 339 -14.59 9.61 -5.66
C ALA A 339 -13.61 10.73 -5.24
N MET A 340 -12.35 10.63 -5.66
CA MET A 340 -11.36 11.67 -5.43
C MET A 340 -11.71 12.99 -6.14
N ASN A 341 -12.07 12.94 -7.42
CA ASN A 341 -12.45 14.12 -8.19
C ASN A 341 -13.69 14.80 -7.59
N GLN A 342 -14.65 14.02 -7.10
CA GLN A 342 -15.80 14.52 -6.36
C GLN A 342 -15.35 15.29 -5.10
N VAL A 343 -14.49 14.68 -4.28
CA VAL A 343 -13.97 15.34 -3.07
C VAL A 343 -13.17 16.61 -3.38
N GLN A 344 -12.37 16.62 -4.45
CA GLN A 344 -11.66 17.82 -4.86
C GLN A 344 -12.61 18.96 -5.23
N CYS A 345 -13.69 18.66 -5.95
CA CYS A 345 -14.75 19.63 -6.23
C CYS A 345 -15.42 20.13 -4.95
N GLU A 346 -15.73 19.24 -4.00
CA GLU A 346 -16.31 19.59 -2.70
C GLU A 346 -15.37 20.49 -1.87
N LEU A 347 -14.08 20.17 -1.79
CA LEU A 347 -13.08 20.99 -1.09
C LEU A 347 -12.91 22.37 -1.73
N MET A 348 -12.96 22.47 -3.06
CA MET A 348 -12.95 23.77 -3.75
C MET A 348 -14.18 24.63 -3.42
N LEU A 349 -15.32 24.01 -3.10
CA LEU A 349 -16.53 24.70 -2.65
C LEU A 349 -16.46 25.03 -1.16
N LEU A 350 -15.98 24.12 -0.32
CA LEU A 350 -15.79 24.32 1.13
C LEU A 350 -14.80 25.44 1.44
N ASN A 351 -13.69 25.54 0.69
CA ASN A 351 -12.71 26.62 0.82
C ASN A 351 -13.25 28.01 0.39
N LYS A 352 -14.40 28.05 -0.30
CA LYS A 352 -15.11 29.29 -0.66
C LYS A 352 -16.21 29.64 0.34
N LEU A 353 -16.61 28.71 1.19
CA LEU A 353 -17.51 29.00 2.28
C LEU A 353 -16.73 29.73 3.38
N PRO A 354 -17.34 30.72 4.06
CA PRO A 354 -16.74 31.28 5.26
C PRO A 354 -16.41 30.11 6.19
N LYS A 355 -15.20 30.06 6.77
CA LYS A 355 -14.87 29.05 7.78
C LYS A 355 -15.99 29.07 8.82
N ILE A 356 -16.79 28.02 8.82
CA ILE A 356 -18.01 27.97 9.60
C ILE A 356 -17.58 27.80 11.06
N THR A 357 -17.75 28.85 11.86
CA THR A 357 -17.49 28.92 13.31
C THR A 357 -18.34 27.93 14.13
N ILE A 358 -19.30 27.24 13.51
CA ILE A 358 -20.20 26.27 14.18
C ILE A 358 -19.44 25.15 14.89
N LEU A 359 -18.26 24.76 14.39
CA LEU A 359 -17.45 23.74 15.06
C LEU A 359 -16.63 24.28 16.23
N ASP A 360 -16.22 25.55 16.19
CA ASP A 360 -15.68 26.25 17.36
C ASP A 360 -16.79 26.43 18.41
N ASP A 361 -17.99 26.81 17.97
CA ASP A 361 -19.17 26.94 18.84
C ASP A 361 -19.58 25.59 19.44
N MET A 362 -19.54 24.49 18.68
CA MET A 362 -19.80 23.13 19.18
C MET A 362 -18.68 22.63 20.10
N TYR A 363 -17.42 22.94 19.81
CA TYR A 363 -16.28 22.62 20.67
C TYR A 363 -16.36 23.36 22.00
N ASP A 364 -16.72 24.64 21.97
CA ASP A 364 -16.97 25.45 23.16
C ASP A 364 -18.19 24.95 23.94
N MET A 365 -19.27 24.54 23.25
CA MET A 365 -20.45 23.95 23.89
C MET A 365 -20.11 22.61 24.55
N MET A 366 -19.30 21.75 23.91
CA MET A 366 -18.83 20.49 24.48
C MET A 366 -17.89 20.73 25.67
N ASN A 367 -16.99 21.70 25.59
CA ASN A 367 -16.12 22.07 26.71
C ASN A 367 -16.90 22.66 27.88
N GLN A 368 -17.93 23.48 27.63
CA GLN A 368 -18.84 23.98 28.66
C GLN A 368 -19.62 22.84 29.30
N LEU A 369 -20.10 21.87 28.51
CA LEU A 369 -20.79 20.69 29.02
C LEU A 369 -19.87 19.82 29.89
N VAL A 370 -18.64 19.57 29.44
CA VAL A 370 -17.63 18.80 30.19
C VAL A 370 -17.27 19.53 31.49
N ARG A 371 -17.07 20.85 31.47
CA ARG A 371 -16.83 21.63 32.70
C ARG A 371 -18.00 21.59 33.67
N ALA A 372 -19.23 21.78 33.17
CA ALA A 372 -20.42 21.71 34.01
C ALA A 372 -20.61 20.32 34.66
N LEU A 373 -20.26 19.25 33.96
CA LEU A 373 -20.29 17.88 34.50
C LEU A 373 -19.19 17.66 35.56
N LEU A 374 -17.99 18.21 35.37
CA LEU A 374 -16.89 18.11 36.33
C LEU A 374 -17.13 18.98 37.59
N GLU A 375 -17.72 20.16 37.44
CA GLU A 375 -18.11 21.04 38.56
C GLU A 375 -19.29 20.47 39.38
N GLN A 376 -20.15 19.66 38.77
CA GLN A 376 -21.18 18.90 39.48
C GLN A 376 -20.61 17.76 40.35
N GLU A 377 -19.45 17.18 39.99
CA GLU A 377 -18.78 16.18 40.82
C GLU A 377 -18.05 16.78 42.03
N GLU A 378 -17.58 18.03 41.93
CA GLU A 378 -16.94 18.73 43.06
C GLU A 378 -17.96 19.25 44.10
N SER A 379 -19.21 19.50 43.69
CA SER A 379 -20.30 19.92 44.58
C SER A 379 -21.08 18.76 45.22
N ALA A 380 -20.76 17.52 44.85
CA ALA A 380 -21.31 16.29 45.42
C ALA A 380 -20.39 15.62 46.48
N LYS A 381 -19.30 16.28 46.86
CA LYS A 381 -18.52 16.01 48.09
C LYS A 381 -18.81 17.08 49.13
#